data_AF-A0AB39VCZ1-F1
#
_entry.id   AF-A0AB39VCZ1-F1
#
_cell.length_a   1.000
_cell.length_b   1.000
_cell.length_c   1.000
_cell.angle_alpha   90.00
_cell.angle_beta   90.00
_cell.angle_gamma   90.00
#
_symmetry.space_group_name_H-M   'P 1'
#
loop_
_entity.id
_entity.type
_entity.pdbx_description
1 polymer ?
#
loop_
_entity_poly.entity_id
_entity_poly.type
_entity_poly.pdbx_seq_one_letter_code
_entity_poly.pdbx_strand_id
1 'polypeptide(L)' 'MDENILEKIKIRLLSGIEVNESDFNFMKLNANLFKCIKFIKKRKAKKKWQMLKSQIKK' A
#
# COMPACT_ATOMS: atom_id res chain seq x y z
N MET A 1 10.38 -17.46 8.84
CA MET A 1 9.24 -16.68 8.29
C MET A 1 8.89 -17.35 6.99
N ASP A 2 7.64 -17.76 6.79
CA ASP A 2 7.25 -18.39 5.51
C ASP A 2 7.45 -17.39 4.38
N GLU A 3 8.56 -17.51 3.66
CA GLU A 3 8.93 -16.64 2.54
C GLU A 3 7.79 -16.51 1.54
N ASN A 4 7.01 -17.58 1.40
CA ASN A 4 5.84 -17.68 0.55
C ASN A 4 4.73 -16.66 0.90
N ILE A 5 4.54 -16.30 2.18
CA ILE A 5 3.53 -15.30 2.59
C ILE A 5 4.02 -13.89 2.26
N LEU A 6 5.28 -13.60 2.57
CA LEU A 6 5.87 -12.29 2.29
C LEU A 6 5.89 -12.00 0.79
N GLU A 7 6.26 -12.99 -0.03
CA GLU A 7 6.30 -12.90 -1.49
C GLU A 7 4.90 -12.61 -2.06
N LYS A 8 3.87 -13.32 -1.56
CA LYS A 8 2.46 -13.10 -1.96
C LYS A 8 1.99 -11.69 -1.64
N ILE A 9 2.28 -11.17 -0.45
CA ILE A 9 1.91 -9.81 -0.05
C ILE A 9 2.63 -8.78 -0.93
N LYS A 10 3.93 -8.99 -1.21
CA LYS A 10 4.69 -8.11 -2.13
C LYS A 10 4.08 -8.09 -3.53
N ILE A 11 3.75 -9.26 -4.09
CA ILE A 11 3.12 -9.36 -5.42
C ILE A 11 1.79 -8.60 -5.43
N ARG A 12 0.92 -8.82 -4.43
CA ARG A 12 -0.37 -8.09 -4.31
C ARG A 12 -0.19 -6.58 -4.25
N LEU A 13 0.77 -6.11 -3.44
CA LEU A 13 1.10 -4.69 -3.33
C LEU A 13 1.62 -4.09 -4.64
N LEU A 14 2.50 -4.82 -5.35
CA LEU A 14 3.03 -4.39 -6.65
C LEU A 14 1.95 -4.36 -7.73
N SER A 15 1.01 -5.31 -7.71
CA SER A 15 -0.15 -5.32 -8.60
C SER A 15 -1.21 -4.26 -8.23
N GLY A 16 -1.04 -3.54 -7.12
CA GLY A 16 -1.99 -2.52 -6.67
C GLY A 16 -3.33 -3.09 -6.18
N ILE A 17 -3.36 -4.38 -5.84
CA ILE A 17 -4.54 -5.08 -5.34
C ILE A 17 -4.75 -4.71 -3.86
N GLU A 18 -6.01 -4.60 -3.44
CA GLU A 18 -6.34 -4.36 -2.04
C GLU A 18 -5.88 -5.54 -1.18
N VAL A 19 -5.19 -5.24 -0.07
CA VAL A 19 -4.64 -6.25 0.82
C VAL A 19 -5.73 -6.75 1.77
N ASN A 20 -5.81 -8.06 1.99
CA ASN A 20 -6.77 -8.63 2.93
C ASN A 20 -6.45 -8.23 4.38
N GLU A 21 -7.45 -8.27 5.26
CA GLU A 21 -7.30 -7.99 6.70
C GLU A 21 -6.24 -8.89 7.35
N SER A 22 -6.15 -10.16 6.94
CA SER A 22 -5.13 -11.11 7.41
C SER A 22 -3.71 -10.65 7.07
N ASP A 23 -3.52 -10.21 5.83
CA ASP A 23 -2.23 -9.73 5.33
C ASP A 23 -1.86 -8.41 6.03
N PHE A 24 -2.85 -7.53 6.24
CA PHE A 24 -2.66 -6.28 6.97
C PHE A 24 -2.22 -6.53 8.42
N ASN A 25 -2.86 -7.48 9.12
CA ASN A 25 -2.45 -7.87 10.48
C ASN A 25 -1.04 -8.45 10.50
N PHE A 26 -0.68 -9.28 9.50
CA PHE A 26 0.68 -9.80 9.37
C PHE A 26 1.70 -8.68 9.16
N MET A 27 1.41 -7.72 8.29
CA MET A 27 2.27 -6.56 8.03
C MET A 27 2.44 -5.69 9.29
N LYS A 28 1.36 -5.54 10.07
CA LYS A 28 1.36 -4.79 11.32
C LYS A 28 2.26 -5.43 12.37
N LEU A 29 2.17 -6.74 12.55
CA LEU A 29 3.04 -7.50 13.46
C LEU A 29 4.50 -7.48 13.00
N ASN A 30 4.73 -7.47 11.68
CA ASN A 30 6.07 -7.52 11.07
C ASN A 30 6.48 -6.20 10.40
N ALA A 31 6.18 -5.06 11.03
CA ALA A 31 6.39 -3.74 10.44
C ALA A 31 7.84 -3.49 9.96
N ASN A 32 8.83 -4.11 10.62
CA ASN A 32 10.25 -4.01 10.27
C ASN A 32 10.56 -4.51 8.85
N LEU A 33 9.85 -5.55 8.37
CA LEU A 33 10.05 -6.12 7.02
C LEU A 33 9.50 -5.19 5.93
N PHE A 34 8.53 -4.34 6.28
CA PHE A 34 7.86 -3.42 5.36
C PHE A 34 8.30 -1.97 5.54
N LYS A 35 9.34 -1.71 6.34
CA LYS A 35 9.83 -0.36 6.63
C LYS A 35 10.25 0.43 5.38
N CYS A 36 10.69 -0.27 4.34
CA CYS A 36 11.08 0.32 3.06
C CYS A 36 9.87 0.68 2.17
N ILE A 37 8.67 0.19 2.49
CA ILE A 37 7.45 0.47 1.74
C ILE A 37 6.76 1.68 2.36
N LYS A 38 6.65 2.76 1.58
CA LYS A 38 5.97 3.97 2.02
C LYS A 38 4.46 3.84 1.83
N PHE A 39 3.76 3.48 2.91
CA PHE A 39 2.29 3.48 2.91
C PHE A 39 1.74 4.90 2.81
N ILE A 40 1.00 5.18 1.74
CA ILE A 40 0.27 6.44 1.58
C ILE A 40 -1.18 6.20 1.98
N LYS A 41 -1.69 6.96 2.95
CA LYS A 41 -3.12 6.91 3.30
C LYS A 41 -3.99 7.26 2.07
N LYS A 42 -5.00 6.44 1.78
CA LYS A 42 -5.96 6.62 0.67
C LYS A 42 -6.54 8.04 0.59
N ARG A 43 -6.88 8.65 1.74
CA ARG A 43 -7.34 10.05 1.84
C ARG A 43 -6.33 11.07 1.30
N LYS A 44 -5.04 10.89 1.60
CA LYS A 44 -3.98 11.80 1.12
C LYS A 44 -3.77 11.67 -0.39
N ALA A 45 -3.80 10.43 -0.90
CA ALA A 45 -3.72 10.19 -2.34
C ALA A 45 -4.91 10.82 -3.10
N LYS A 46 -6.14 10.65 -2.60
CA LYS A 46 -7.35 11.24 -3.20
C LYS A 46 -7.31 12.77 -3.24
N LYS A 47 -6.91 13.42 -2.14
CA LYS A 47 -6.76 14.88 -2.08
C LYS A 47 -5.71 15.39 -3.07
N LYS A 48 -4.56 14.72 -3.18
CA LYS A 48 -3.51 15.08 -4.14
C LYS A 48 -4.01 14.95 -5.59
N TRP A 49 -4.74 13.88 -5.90
CA TRP A 49 -5.32 13.68 -7.24
C TRP A 49 -6.34 14.75 -7.63
N GLN A 50 -7.23 15.13 -6.71
CA GLN A 50 -8.21 16.20 -6.96
C GLN A 50 -7.53 17.54 -7.26
N MET A 51 -6.45 17.87 -6.54
CA MET A 51 -5.66 19.08 -6.77
C MET A 51 -4.94 19.06 -8.12
N LEU A 52 -4.33 17.93 -8.50
CA LEU A 52 -3.68 17.80 -9.82
C LEU A 52 -4.69 17.92 -10.96
N LYS A 53 -5.87 17.29 -10.82
CA LYS A 53 -6.95 17.41 -11.80
C LYS A 53 -7.41 18.86 -12.00
N SER A 54 -7.49 19.67 -10.94
CA SER A 54 -7.90 21.07 -11.07
C SER A 54 -6.83 21.95 -11.71
N GLN A 55 -5.55 21.62 -11.56
CA GLN A 55 -4.44 22.30 -12.24
C GLN A 55 -4.38 21.99 -13.73
N ILE A 56 -4.62 20.73 -14.13
CA ILE A 56 -4.62 20.31 -15.54
C ILE A 56 -5.82 20.91 -16.31
N LYS A 57 -6.94 21.16 -15.62
CA LYS A 57 -8.17 21.70 -16.23
C LYS A 57 -8.11 23.22 -16.47
N LYS A 58 -7.09 23.92 -15.94
CA LYS A 58 -6.86 25.35 -16.20
C LYS A 58 -5.95 25.52 -17.40
#